data_AF-A0A956TZ92-F1
#
_entry.id   AF-A0A956TZ92-F1
#
_cell.length_a   1.000
_cell.length_b   1.000
_cell.length_c   1.000
_cell.angle_alpha   90.00
_cell.angle_beta   90.00
_cell.angle_gamma   90.00
#
_symmetry.space_group_name_H-M   'P 1'
#
loop_
_entity.id
_entity.type
_entity.pdbx_description
1 polymer ?
#
loop_
_entity_poly.entity_id
_entity_poly.type
_entity_poly.pdbx_seq_one_letter_code
_entity_poly.pdbx_strand_id
1 'polypeptide(L)'
;MGSGLYNKIYAAGYMYGAELTESIAKSGNFVIPKGDWLIAADSASDYKIQFKKPGTSTWVDIYPTGTGGYVISDGVSFRALNTDASNATTLSYFSVE
;
A
#
# COMPACT_ATOMS: atom_id res chain seq x y z
N MET A 1 -11.25 24.67 10.43
CA MET A 1 -10.81 23.84 9.28
C MET A 1 -10.62 22.44 9.81
N GLY A 2 -11.51 21.52 9.44
CA GLY A 2 -11.68 20.22 10.12
C GLY A 2 -10.53 19.26 9.87
N SER A 3 -9.84 18.87 10.95
CA SER A 3 -8.96 17.72 11.01
C SER A 3 -9.80 16.44 11.06
N GLY A 4 -10.37 16.05 9.93
CA GLY A 4 -11.14 14.83 9.80
C GLY A 4 -10.58 13.98 8.68
N LEU A 5 -10.48 12.68 8.94
CA LEU A 5 -10.48 11.60 7.94
C LEU A 5 -9.12 11.04 7.48
N TYR A 6 -8.15 10.76 8.35
CA TYR A 6 -7.10 9.76 8.01
C TYR A 6 -6.60 8.93 9.20
N ASN A 7 -7.30 8.90 10.34
CA ASN A 7 -6.85 8.12 11.50
C ASN A 7 -7.97 7.23 12.03
N LYS A 8 -8.26 6.15 11.30
CA LYS A 8 -8.98 5.01 11.87
C LYS A 8 -7.97 4.31 12.80
N ILE A 9 -8.11 4.54 14.10
CA ILE A 9 -7.28 3.88 15.11
C ILE A 9 -7.77 2.42 15.19
N TYR A 10 -6.97 1.49 14.69
CA TYR A 10 -7.23 0.06 14.84
C TYR A 10 -6.96 -0.33 16.30
N ALA A 11 -8.00 -0.78 17.02
CA ALA A 11 -7.86 -1.24 18.40
C ALA A 11 -7.08 -2.58 18.45
N ALA A 12 -6.50 -2.92 19.60
CA ALA A 12 -5.92 -4.25 19.78
C ALA A 12 -7.02 -5.32 19.66
N GLY A 13 -6.88 -6.25 18.71
CA GLY A 13 -7.83 -7.35 18.49
C GLY A 13 -8.46 -7.45 17.10
N TYR A 14 -8.18 -6.53 16.17
CA TYR A 14 -8.52 -6.72 14.75
C TYR A 14 -7.78 -7.95 14.22
N MET A 15 -8.52 -8.93 13.67
CA MET A 15 -7.93 -10.09 13.03
C MET A 15 -7.56 -9.69 11.61
N TYR A 16 -6.28 -9.85 11.24
CA TYR A 16 -5.90 -9.76 9.83
C TYR A 16 -6.43 -10.99 9.11
N GLY A 17 -6.96 -10.79 7.90
CA GLY A 17 -7.33 -11.90 7.02
C GLY A 17 -6.08 -12.69 6.58
N ALA A 18 -6.29 -13.65 5.68
CA ALA A 18 -5.17 -14.38 5.09
C ALA A 18 -4.23 -13.43 4.33
N GLU A 19 -2.93 -13.74 4.33
CA GLU A 19 -1.95 -13.01 3.52
C GLU A 19 -2.28 -13.18 2.04
N LEU A 20 -2.33 -12.06 1.33
CA LEU A 20 -2.38 -11.99 -0.11
C LEU A 20 -1.01 -11.55 -0.63
N THR A 21 -0.61 -12.16 -1.75
CA THR A 21 0.63 -11.82 -2.43
C THR A 21 0.33 -11.40 -3.86
N GLU A 22 0.99 -10.34 -4.31
CA GLU A 22 0.88 -9.84 -5.68
C GLU A 22 2.28 -9.68 -6.27
N SER A 23 2.49 -10.22 -7.47
CA SER A 23 3.73 -10.01 -8.20
C SER A 23 3.64 -8.74 -9.03
N ILE A 24 4.54 -7.80 -8.77
CA ILE A 24 4.64 -6.54 -9.50
C ILE A 24 5.83 -6.67 -10.46
N ALA A 25 5.52 -6.70 -11.76
CA ALA A 25 6.54 -6.72 -12.81
C ALA A 25 7.55 -5.57 -12.65
N LYS A 26 8.76 -5.73 -13.21
CA LYS A 26 9.79 -4.69 -13.23
C LYS A 26 9.24 -3.37 -13.75
N SER A 27 9.52 -2.26 -13.06
CA SER A 27 8.95 -0.92 -13.34
C SER A 27 7.41 -0.87 -13.43
N GLY A 28 6.73 -1.91 -12.97
CA GLY A 28 5.28 -2.06 -12.97
C GLY A 28 4.65 -1.49 -11.70
N ASN A 29 3.32 -1.48 -11.68
CA ASN A 29 2.57 -1.07 -10.50
C ASN A 29 1.36 -1.96 -10.28
N PHE A 30 0.93 -2.03 -9.02
CA PHE A 30 -0.31 -2.65 -8.60
C PHE A 30 -1.17 -1.62 -7.87
N VAL A 31 -2.39 -1.39 -8.36
CA VAL A 31 -3.37 -0.55 -7.69
C VAL A 31 -4.03 -1.38 -6.60
N ILE A 32 -3.99 -0.89 -5.37
CA ILE A 32 -4.51 -1.62 -4.23
C ILE A 32 -6.05 -1.66 -4.36
N PRO A 33 -6.71 -2.81 -4.16
CA PRO A 33 -8.17 -2.86 -4.19
C PRO A 33 -8.80 -1.96 -3.13
N LYS A 34 -10.01 -1.46 -3.39
CA LYS A 34 -10.76 -0.71 -2.37
C LYS A 34 -10.96 -1.59 -1.12
N GLY A 35 -10.66 -1.05 0.06
CA GLY A 35 -10.78 -1.75 1.34
C GLY A 35 -9.83 -1.16 2.38
N ASP A 36 -9.83 -1.79 3.55
CA ASP A 36 -8.84 -1.57 4.61
C ASP A 36 -7.79 -2.68 4.51
N TRP A 37 -6.53 -2.31 4.26
CA TRP A 37 -5.45 -3.25 3.99
C TRP A 37 -4.21 -2.91 4.80
N LEU A 38 -3.68 -3.89 5.53
CA LEU A 38 -2.34 -3.81 6.10
C LEU A 38 -1.34 -4.21 5.01
N ILE A 39 -0.40 -3.33 4.68
CA ILE A 39 0.75 -3.70 3.85
C ILE A 39 1.85 -4.24 4.77
N ALA A 40 2.34 -5.44 4.47
CA ALA A 40 3.36 -6.10 5.27
C ALA A 40 4.66 -5.28 5.29
N ALA A 41 5.35 -5.29 6.42
CA ALA A 41 6.72 -4.78 6.50
C ALA A 41 7.66 -5.75 5.79
N ASP A 42 8.20 -5.32 4.67
CA ASP A 42 9.24 -6.06 3.96
C ASP A 42 10.38 -5.10 3.58
N SER A 43 11.46 -5.12 4.36
CA SER A 43 12.65 -4.32 4.10
C SER A 43 13.44 -4.74 2.87
N ALA A 44 13.15 -5.91 2.28
CA ALA A 44 13.77 -6.40 1.06
C ALA A 44 12.98 -6.04 -0.21
N SER A 45 11.84 -5.37 -0.06
CA SER A 45 10.97 -5.06 -1.18
C SER A 45 11.37 -3.78 -1.93
N ASP A 46 11.44 -3.88 -3.26
CA ASP A 46 11.80 -2.79 -4.17
C ASP A 46 10.61 -1.91 -4.58
N TYR A 47 9.46 -2.07 -3.92
CA TYR A 47 8.29 -1.23 -4.17
C TYR A 47 8.19 -0.07 -3.19
N LYS A 48 7.63 1.04 -3.66
CA LYS A 48 7.19 2.16 -2.84
C LYS A 48 5.68 2.32 -2.91
N ILE A 49 5.08 2.86 -1.85
CA ILE A 49 3.65 3.17 -1.86
C ILE A 49 3.42 4.62 -2.24
N GLN A 50 2.53 4.80 -3.20
CA GLN A 50 2.13 6.09 -3.70
C GLN A 50 0.63 6.30 -3.54
N PHE A 51 0.25 7.55 -3.36
CA PHE A 51 -1.13 8.01 -3.40
C PHE A 51 -1.36 8.89 -4.62
N LYS A 52 -2.54 8.75 -5.23
CA LYS A 52 -3.00 9.59 -6.32
C LYS A 52 -3.68 10.82 -5.75
N LYS A 53 -3.14 12.00 -6.03
CA LYS A 53 -3.72 13.26 -5.57
C LYS A 53 -5.16 13.40 -6.13
N PRO A 54 -6.16 13.76 -5.31
CA PRO A 54 -7.55 13.81 -5.76
C PRO A 54 -7.71 14.84 -6.87
N GLY A 55 -8.45 14.48 -7.92
CA GLY A 55 -8.67 15.33 -9.09
C GLY A 55 -7.44 15.48 -10.01
N THR A 56 -6.35 14.73 -9.81
CA THR A 56 -5.20 14.75 -10.72
C THR A 56 -4.78 13.34 -11.15
N SER A 57 -3.88 13.26 -12.13
CA SER A 57 -3.20 12.02 -12.55
C SER A 57 -1.85 11.83 -11.84
N THR A 58 -1.50 12.70 -10.89
CA THR A 58 -0.19 12.73 -10.22
C THR A 58 -0.16 11.74 -9.06
N TRP A 59 0.87 10.91 -9.04
CA TRP A 59 1.19 10.02 -7.93
C TRP A 59 2.27 10.64 -7.05
N VAL A 60 2.08 10.55 -5.74
CA VAL A 60 2.98 11.10 -4.72
C VAL A 60 3.44 9.96 -3.82
N ASP A 61 4.75 9.90 -3.58
CA ASP A 61 5.34 8.94 -2.66
C ASP A 61 4.89 9.25 -1.23
N ILE A 62 4.36 8.25 -0.53
CA ILE A 62 3.99 8.37 0.89
C ILE A 62 5.03 7.68 1.75
N TYR A 63 5.52 6.54 1.28
CA TYR A 63 6.51 5.73 1.98
C TYR A 63 7.65 5.35 1.02
N PRO A 64 8.91 5.40 1.48
CA PRO A 64 10.04 4.96 0.69
C PRO A 64 10.03 3.43 0.52
N THR A 65 10.91 2.93 -0.34
CA THR A 65 11.12 1.49 -0.54
C THR A 65 11.48 0.77 0.75
N GLY A 66 11.11 -0.50 0.87
CA GLY A 66 11.38 -1.31 2.06
C GLY A 66 10.61 -0.90 3.32
N THR A 67 9.64 0.01 3.21
CA THR A 67 8.79 0.42 4.34
C THR A 67 7.44 -0.30 4.25
N GLY A 68 7.00 -0.89 5.37
CA GLY A 68 5.67 -1.49 5.52
C GLY A 68 5.12 -1.35 6.94
N GLY A 69 4.09 -2.13 7.29
CA GLY A 69 3.43 -2.05 8.59
C GLY A 69 2.40 -0.91 8.71
N TYR A 70 1.88 -0.43 7.59
CA TYR A 70 0.85 0.61 7.57
C TYR A 70 -0.47 0.08 7.03
N VAL A 71 -1.55 0.69 7.50
CA VAL A 71 -2.90 0.38 7.04
C VAL A 71 -3.38 1.46 6.08
N ILE A 72 -3.85 1.04 4.92
CA ILE A 72 -4.44 1.88 3.88
C ILE A 72 -5.94 1.65 3.89
N SER A 73 -6.71 2.74 3.99
CA SER A 73 -8.16 2.73 3.83
C SER A 73 -8.47 3.49 2.54
N ASP A 74 -9.12 2.84 1.56
CA ASP A 74 -9.47 3.36 0.21
C ASP A 74 -8.47 3.09 -0.92
N GLY A 75 -7.97 1.85 -1.02
CA GLY A 75 -6.90 1.44 -1.95
C GLY A 75 -6.97 1.89 -3.43
N VAL A 76 -8.11 2.32 -3.98
CA VAL A 76 -8.22 2.82 -5.36
C VAL A 76 -7.41 4.09 -5.64
N SER A 77 -7.06 4.84 -4.59
CA SER A 77 -6.17 6.00 -4.68
C SER A 77 -4.72 5.66 -4.31
N PHE A 78 -4.40 4.39 -4.07
CA PHE A 78 -3.08 3.93 -3.64
C PHE A 78 -2.54 2.86 -4.59
N ARG A 79 -1.22 2.87 -4.77
CA ARG A 79 -0.54 1.82 -5.52
C ARG A 79 0.80 1.48 -4.91
N ALA A 80 1.21 0.24 -5.09
CA ALA A 80 2.60 -0.17 -4.99
C ALA A 80 3.26 0.00 -6.37
N LEU A 81 4.37 0.72 -6.41
CA LEU A 81 5.18 0.92 -7.61
C LEU A 81 6.52 0.20 -7.42
N ASN A 82 6.79 -0.81 -8.23
CA ASN A 82 8.11 -1.44 -8.29
C ASN A 82 9.12 -0.46 -8.90
N THR A 83 10.16 -0.13 -8.14
CA THR A 83 11.21 0.80 -8.56
C THR A 83 12.41 0.10 -9.18
N ASP A 84 12.50 -1.24 -9.08
CA ASP A 84 13.51 -2.02 -9.77
C ASP A 84 13.20 -2.06 -11.29
N ALA A 85 14.22 -1.68 -12.08
CA ALA A 85 14.18 -1.69 -13.54
C ALA A 85 14.50 -3.06 -14.15
N SER A 86 15.02 -3.98 -13.34
CA SER A 86 15.58 -5.27 -13.75
C SER A 86 14.69 -6.42 -13.30
N ASN A 87 14.22 -6.41 -12.06
CA ASN A 87 13.52 -7.54 -11.46
C ASN A 87 12.06 -7.24 -11.10
N ALA A 88 11.24 -8.28 -11.09
CA ALA A 88 9.93 -8.23 -10.45
C ALA A 88 10.08 -8.23 -8.93
N THR A 89 9.09 -7.71 -8.23
CA THR A 89 9.01 -7.72 -6.76
C THR A 89 7.66 -8.28 -6.32
N THR A 90 7.53 -8.60 -5.04
CA THR A 90 6.30 -9.15 -4.47
C THR A 90 5.79 -8.20 -3.39
N LEU A 91 4.51 -7.87 -3.45
CA LEU A 91 3.78 -7.16 -2.40
C LEU A 91 3.02 -8.17 -1.55
N SER A 92 3.22 -8.12 -0.23
CA SER A 92 2.43 -8.87 0.75
C SER A 92 1.47 -7.94 1.49
N TYR A 93 0.20 -8.33 1.60
CA TYR A 93 -0.84 -7.51 2.24
C TYR A 93 -1.97 -8.35 2.82
N PHE A 94 -2.65 -7.80 3.83
CA PHE A 94 -3.71 -8.49 4.58
C PHE A 94 -4.95 -7.61 4.63
N SER A 95 -6.14 -8.21 4.47
CA SER A 95 -7.38 -7.49 4.76
C SER A 95 -7.45 -7.18 6.25
N VAL A 96 -7.99 -6.02 6.59
CA VAL A 96 -8.29 -5.63 7.96
C VAL A 96 -9.79 -5.74 8.16
N GLU A 97 -10.22 -6.63 9.06
CA GLU A 97 -11.63 -6.92 9.38
C GLU A 97 -12.08 -6.24 10.68
#